data_AF-X6MTZ2-F1
#
_entry.id   AF-X6MTZ2-F1
#
_cell.length_a   1.000
_cell.length_b   1.000
_cell.length_c   1.000
_cell.angle_alpha   90.00
_cell.angle_beta   90.00
_cell.angle_gamma   90.00
#
_symmetry.space_group_name_H-M   'P 1'
#
loop_
_entity.id
_entity.type
_entity.pdbx_description
1 polymer ?
#
loop_
_entity_poly.entity_id
_entity_poly.type
_entity_poly.pdbx_seq_one_letter_code
_entity_poly.pdbx_strand_id
1 'polypeptide(L)'
;MMDITNSLRRGYQVYKEVCALCHSMQYVCYCHLVDSPDDQGELYLRPDTLMDVLPPPYKNDMIAKSANNGLKDFKLFVTILSFLILKKNKRNQFLNSKKKTKGAVPPDLSLIAGAREGGVNYVFSLLTGYGDEIPPGVVLGQGQAFNAFFEGGVISMPPPLRDGMVNYPDGTPATVSQMAKDVAEFFNWTLHRDLDAQKQIGAVGV
;
A
#
# COMPACT_ATOMS: atom_id res chain seq x y z
N MET A 1 -8.11 16.12 -18.64
CA MET A 1 -7.67 16.01 -17.24
C MET A 1 -7.77 14.53 -16.90
N MET A 2 -6.65 13.81 -16.84
CA MET A 2 -6.68 12.36 -16.56
C MET A 2 -7.35 12.13 -15.20
N ASP A 3 -8.32 11.21 -15.16
CA ASP A 3 -9.00 10.69 -13.97
C ASP A 3 -8.03 9.95 -13.01
N ILE A 4 -7.00 10.64 -12.52
CA ILE A 4 -6.01 10.11 -11.59
C ILE A 4 -6.69 9.63 -10.30
N THR A 5 -7.77 10.31 -9.89
CA THR A 5 -8.57 9.97 -8.70
C THR A 5 -9.31 8.64 -8.80
N ASN A 6 -9.84 8.29 -9.98
CA ASN A 6 -10.63 7.06 -10.14
C ASN A 6 -9.74 5.81 -10.26
N SER A 7 -8.63 5.89 -11.01
CA SER A 7 -7.66 4.79 -11.09
C SER A 7 -7.01 4.51 -9.73
N LEU A 8 -6.70 5.55 -8.95
CA LEU A 8 -6.15 5.42 -7.60
C LEU A 8 -7.10 4.71 -6.64
N ARG A 9 -8.40 5.08 -6.65
CA ARG A 9 -9.44 4.45 -5.81
C ARG A 9 -9.60 2.96 -6.15
N ARG A 10 -9.63 2.62 -7.45
CA ARG A 10 -9.65 1.24 -7.91
C ARG A 10 -8.38 0.48 -7.53
N GLY A 11 -7.21 1.10 -7.65
CA GLY A 11 -5.93 0.50 -7.28
C GLY A 11 -5.84 0.17 -5.80
N TYR A 12 -6.31 1.08 -4.95
CA TYR A 12 -6.42 0.83 -3.51
C TYR A 12 -7.37 -0.33 -3.20
N GLN A 13 -8.49 -0.46 -3.92
CA GLN A 13 -9.41 -1.58 -3.77
C GLN A 13 -8.72 -2.92 -4.10
N VAL A 14 -8.00 -3.00 -5.22
CA VAL A 14 -7.22 -4.19 -5.59
C VAL A 14 -6.18 -4.51 -4.51
N TYR A 15 -5.46 -3.51 -4.00
CA TYR A 15 -4.51 -3.71 -2.91
C TYR A 15 -5.18 -4.27 -1.66
N LYS A 16 -6.32 -3.73 -1.26
CA LYS A 16 -7.06 -4.14 -0.05
C LYS A 16 -7.60 -5.56 -0.15
N GLU A 17 -8.15 -5.94 -1.30
CA GLU A 17 -8.80 -7.25 -1.48
C GLU A 17 -7.80 -8.37 -1.79
N VAL A 18 -6.72 -8.06 -2.52
CA VAL A 18 -5.77 -9.06 -3.02
C VAL A 18 -4.44 -8.98 -2.27
N CYS A 19 -3.75 -7.85 -2.33
CA CYS A 19 -2.35 -7.73 -1.92
C CYS A 19 -2.17 -7.69 -0.39
N ALA A 20 -3.10 -7.08 0.34
CA ALA A 20 -3.03 -6.88 1.79
C ALA A 20 -3.08 -8.20 2.59
N LEU A 21 -3.46 -9.30 1.95
CA LEU A 21 -3.45 -10.63 2.56
C LEU A 21 -2.02 -11.13 2.85
N CYS A 22 -1.05 -10.71 2.04
CA CYS A 22 0.33 -11.19 2.11
C CYS A 22 1.34 -10.04 2.30
N HIS A 23 1.10 -8.87 1.72
CA HIS A 23 2.01 -7.74 1.75
C HIS A 23 1.62 -6.72 2.81
N SER A 24 2.63 -6.12 3.43
CA SER A 24 2.43 -4.92 4.26
C SER A 24 2.60 -3.66 3.43
N MET A 25 2.04 -2.58 3.95
CA MET A 25 2.30 -1.22 3.49
C MET A 25 2.41 -0.35 4.73
N GLN A 26 3.65 -0.13 5.19
CA GLN A 26 3.91 0.50 6.50
C GLN A 26 3.98 2.02 6.46
N TYR A 27 4.30 2.60 5.31
CA TYR A 27 4.53 4.05 5.17
C TYR A 27 3.30 4.80 4.62
N VAL A 28 2.20 4.08 4.37
CA VAL A 28 0.91 4.67 3.96
C VAL A 28 -0.06 4.52 5.11
N CYS A 29 -0.61 5.64 5.56
CA CYS A 29 -1.62 5.70 6.61
C CYS A 29 -2.97 6.04 6.00
N TYR A 30 -4.07 5.65 6.65
CA TYR A 30 -5.41 5.91 6.11
C TYR A 30 -5.67 7.42 5.90
N CYS A 31 -5.13 8.28 6.77
CA CYS A 31 -5.20 9.74 6.61
C CYS A 31 -4.59 10.25 5.28
N HIS A 32 -3.70 9.48 4.66
CA HIS A 32 -3.12 9.83 3.36
C HIS A 32 -4.04 9.46 2.19
N LEU A 33 -5.03 8.59 2.39
CA LEU A 33 -5.98 8.15 1.36
C LEU A 33 -7.23 9.04 1.29
N VAL A 34 -7.33 10.06 2.14
CA VAL A 34 -8.46 10.99 2.20
C VAL A 34 -8.12 12.23 1.38
N ASP A 35 -8.26 12.13 0.07
CA ASP A 35 -8.20 13.29 -0.82
C ASP A 35 -9.34 13.21 -1.83
N SER A 36 -10.52 13.67 -1.40
CA SER A 36 -11.43 14.43 -2.25
C SER A 36 -12.47 15.09 -1.35
N PRO A 37 -12.64 16.42 -1.42
CA PRO A 37 -13.83 17.03 -0.88
C PRO A 37 -15.08 16.42 -1.53
N ASP A 38 -16.20 16.46 -0.82
CA ASP A 38 -17.51 16.10 -1.37
C ASP A 38 -17.90 17.00 -2.57
N ASP A 39 -19.05 16.74 -3.17
CA ASP A 39 -19.56 17.51 -4.32
C ASP A 39 -19.78 19.02 -3.99
N GLN A 40 -19.64 19.40 -2.71
CA GLN A 40 -19.76 20.75 -2.19
C GLN A 40 -18.40 21.39 -1.84
N GLY A 41 -17.28 20.67 -1.98
CA GLY A 41 -15.96 21.20 -1.67
C GLY A 41 -15.50 20.99 -0.23
N GLU A 42 -16.27 20.28 0.61
CA GLU A 42 -15.97 20.07 2.03
C GLU A 42 -15.22 18.75 2.29
N LEU A 43 -14.19 18.82 3.12
CA LEU A 43 -13.43 17.64 3.57
C LEU A 43 -14.24 16.91 4.64
N TYR A 44 -14.85 15.77 4.31
CA TYR A 44 -15.54 14.97 5.33
C TYR A 44 -14.54 14.11 6.12
N LEU A 45 -14.58 14.21 7.46
CA LEU A 45 -13.89 13.30 8.35
C LEU A 45 -14.64 11.96 8.37
N ARG A 46 -13.94 10.88 8.01
CA ARG A 46 -14.52 9.53 8.18
C ARG A 46 -14.69 9.20 9.67
N PRO A 47 -15.61 8.28 10.02
CA PRO A 47 -15.68 7.72 11.36
C PRO A 47 -14.37 7.01 11.74
N ASP A 48 -13.89 7.25 12.96
CA ASP A 48 -12.67 6.65 13.49
C ASP A 48 -12.74 5.11 13.46
N THR A 49 -11.70 4.47 12.95
CA THR A 49 -11.51 3.02 13.04
C THR A 49 -10.44 2.66 14.06
N LEU A 50 -10.47 1.42 14.58
CA LEU A 50 -9.55 0.93 15.61
C LEU A 50 -8.05 1.03 15.22
N MET A 51 -7.75 1.21 13.93
CA MET A 51 -6.38 1.37 13.40
C MET A 51 -5.94 2.84 13.29
N ASP A 52 -6.86 3.78 13.48
CA ASP A 52 -6.54 5.20 13.48
C ASP A 52 -5.88 5.59 14.81
N VAL A 53 -4.91 6.49 14.75
CA VAL A 53 -4.27 7.01 15.96
C VAL A 53 -5.27 7.92 16.65
N LEU A 54 -5.62 7.61 17.91
CA LEU A 54 -6.48 8.48 18.72
C LEU A 54 -5.96 9.92 18.66
N PRO A 55 -6.83 10.90 18.36
CA PRO A 55 -6.40 12.30 18.38
C PRO A 55 -5.82 12.64 19.74
N PRO A 56 -4.77 13.48 19.81
CA PRO A 56 -4.15 13.81 21.08
C PRO A 56 -5.19 14.47 22.01
N PRO A 57 -5.20 14.12 23.30
CA PRO A 57 -6.22 14.58 24.25
C PRO A 57 -6.21 16.09 24.50
N TYR A 58 -5.15 16.78 24.09
CA TYR A 58 -5.00 18.23 24.23
C TYR A 58 -4.60 18.84 22.90
N LYS A 59 -5.18 20.01 22.60
CA LYS A 59 -4.93 20.76 21.36
C LYS A 59 -3.48 21.25 21.22
N ASN A 60 -2.77 21.46 22.33
CA ASN A 60 -1.36 21.90 22.35
C ASN A 60 -0.65 21.56 23.68
N ASP A 61 0.69 21.61 23.67
CA ASP A 61 1.55 21.21 24.80
C ASP A 61 1.39 22.10 26.04
N MET A 62 0.97 23.36 25.87
CA MET A 62 0.77 24.31 26.98
C MET A 62 -0.46 23.91 27.81
N ILE A 63 -1.58 23.57 27.14
CA ILE A 63 -2.80 23.10 27.79
C ILE A 63 -2.56 21.71 28.42
N ALA A 64 -1.80 20.84 27.76
CA ALA A 64 -1.44 19.52 28.30
C ALA A 64 -0.65 19.61 29.61
N LYS A 65 0.31 20.54 29.71
CA LYS A 65 1.11 20.77 30.94
C LYS A 65 0.28 21.38 32.06
N SER A 66 -0.61 22.31 31.73
CA SER A 66 -1.51 22.92 32.72
C SER A 66 -2.50 21.91 33.29
N ALA A 67 -2.98 20.96 32.48
CA ALA A 67 -3.91 19.93 32.91
C ALA A 67 -3.23 18.78 33.69
N ASN A 68 -1.94 18.51 33.41
CA ASN A 68 -1.20 17.39 34.00
C ASN A 68 -0.16 17.82 35.07
N ASN A 69 -0.43 18.91 35.79
CA ASN A 69 0.45 19.39 36.88
C ASN A 69 1.94 19.50 36.48
N GLY A 70 2.22 19.93 35.25
CA GLY A 70 3.58 20.12 34.73
C GLY A 70 4.28 18.86 34.20
N LEU A 71 3.66 17.68 34.28
CA LEU A 71 4.20 16.46 33.69
C LEU A 71 4.00 16.49 32.16
N LYS A 72 5.11 16.48 31.41
CA LYS A 72 5.10 16.64 29.96
C LYS A 72 4.45 15.48 29.20
N ASP A 73 4.64 14.23 29.64
CA ASP A 73 4.37 13.10 28.74
C ASP A 73 4.02 11.79 29.45
N PHE A 74 2.73 11.55 29.68
CA PHE A 74 2.17 10.19 29.75
C PHE A 74 2.43 9.41 28.44
N LYS A 75 2.69 10.18 27.36
CA LYS A 75 3.06 9.73 26.02
C LYS A 75 4.34 8.93 26.01
N LEU A 76 5.35 9.19 26.86
CA LEU A 76 6.60 8.41 26.82
C LEU A 76 6.37 6.96 27.26
N PHE A 77 5.56 6.75 28.29
CA PHE A 77 5.21 5.41 28.79
C PHE A 77 4.30 4.67 27.82
N VAL A 78 3.24 5.31 27.31
CA VAL A 78 2.35 4.72 26.30
C VAL A 78 3.08 4.52 24.97
N THR A 79 4.01 5.39 24.57
CA THR A 79 4.80 5.23 23.34
C THR A 79 5.79 4.09 23.48
N ILE A 80 6.46 3.92 24.63
CA ILE A 80 7.34 2.77 24.86
C ILE A 80 6.53 1.48 24.88
N LEU A 81 5.38 1.46 25.56
CA LEU A 81 4.51 0.29 25.61
C LEU A 81 3.91 -0.02 24.23
N SER A 82 3.42 0.98 23.50
CA SER A 82 2.95 0.87 22.11
C SER A 82 4.09 0.46 21.18
N PHE A 83 5.31 0.93 21.36
CA PHE A 83 6.47 0.52 20.55
C PHE A 83 6.87 -0.94 20.82
N LEU A 84 6.78 -1.40 22.07
CA LEU A 84 6.97 -2.81 22.43
C LEU A 84 5.83 -3.69 21.91
N ILE A 85 4.58 -3.25 22.04
CA ILE A 85 3.40 -3.92 21.49
C ILE A 85 3.51 -3.99 19.96
N LEU A 86 3.84 -2.89 19.29
CA LEU A 86 4.08 -2.82 17.85
C LEU A 86 5.24 -3.73 17.43
N LYS A 87 6.36 -3.76 18.16
CA LYS A 87 7.47 -4.69 17.88
C LYS A 87 7.04 -6.14 18.02
N LYS A 88 6.23 -6.48 19.03
CA LYS A 88 5.72 -7.84 19.26
C LYS A 88 4.68 -8.23 18.18
N ASN A 89 3.81 -7.29 17.79
CA ASN A 89 2.80 -7.48 16.76
C ASN A 89 3.42 -7.60 15.35
N LYS A 90 4.42 -6.76 15.02
CA LYS A 90 5.22 -6.86 13.78
C LYS A 90 6.00 -8.18 13.71
N ARG A 91 6.59 -8.64 14.83
CA ARG A 91 7.23 -9.97 14.89
C ARG A 91 6.21 -11.07 14.59
N ASN A 92 5.02 -11.01 15.18
CA ASN A 92 3.96 -11.98 14.95
C ASN A 92 3.44 -11.92 13.51
N GLN A 93 3.26 -10.74 12.93
CA GLN A 93 2.86 -10.56 11.53
C GLN A 93 3.91 -11.12 10.57
N PHE A 94 5.20 -10.88 10.84
CA PHE A 94 6.32 -11.40 10.06
C PHE A 94 6.45 -12.93 10.18
N LEU A 95 6.31 -13.48 11.39
CA LEU A 95 6.30 -14.93 11.64
C LEU A 95 5.10 -15.60 10.99
N ASN A 96 3.92 -14.98 11.03
CA ASN A 96 2.70 -15.48 10.39
C ASN A 96 2.78 -15.40 8.87
N SER A 97 3.40 -14.35 8.32
CA SER A 97 3.68 -14.22 6.89
C SER A 97 4.61 -15.33 6.42
N LYS A 98 5.76 -15.53 7.10
CA LYS A 98 6.69 -16.64 6.82
C LYS A 98 6.04 -18.02 6.83
N LYS A 99 5.09 -18.25 7.74
CA LYS A 99 4.32 -19.50 7.82
C LYS A 99 3.38 -19.69 6.63
N LYS A 100 2.76 -18.62 6.11
CA LYS A 100 1.86 -18.66 4.95
C LYS A 100 2.60 -18.84 3.61
N THR A 101 3.83 -18.35 3.51
CA THR A 101 4.59 -18.27 2.24
C THR A 101 5.76 -19.25 2.15
N LYS A 102 5.73 -20.35 2.93
CA LYS A 102 6.76 -21.40 2.93
C LYS A 102 8.20 -20.85 3.06
N GLY A 103 8.39 -19.78 3.84
CA GLY A 103 9.70 -19.19 4.13
C GLY A 103 10.08 -17.96 3.30
N ALA A 104 9.40 -17.65 2.19
CA ALA A 104 9.64 -16.44 1.41
C ALA A 104 9.00 -15.21 2.08
N VAL A 105 9.75 -14.14 2.33
CA VAL A 105 9.18 -12.93 2.95
C VAL A 105 8.63 -12.01 1.86
N PRO A 106 7.31 -11.75 1.80
CA PRO A 106 6.77 -10.77 0.88
C PRO A 106 7.31 -9.38 1.23
N PRO A 107 7.80 -8.60 0.25
CA PRO A 107 8.30 -7.26 0.49
C PRO A 107 7.17 -6.30 0.89
N ASP A 108 7.53 -5.24 1.61
CA ASP A 108 6.64 -4.12 1.88
C ASP A 108 6.42 -3.32 0.59
N LEU A 109 5.16 -2.97 0.30
CA LEU A 109 4.79 -2.38 -0.98
C LEU A 109 4.78 -0.85 -0.99
N SER A 110 5.01 -0.18 0.14
CA SER A 110 4.93 1.29 0.20
C SER A 110 5.86 2.01 -0.79
N LEU A 111 7.02 1.43 -1.08
CA LEU A 111 8.04 2.04 -1.96
C LEU A 111 8.41 1.13 -3.14
N ILE A 112 7.58 0.13 -3.46
CA ILE A 112 7.96 -0.91 -4.42
C ILE A 112 8.20 -0.36 -5.83
N ALA A 113 7.43 0.67 -6.22
CA ALA A 113 7.59 1.36 -7.50
C ALA A 113 8.91 2.14 -7.63
N GLY A 114 9.58 2.45 -6.51
CA GLY A 114 10.89 3.12 -6.50
C GLY A 114 12.04 2.18 -6.16
N ALA A 115 11.74 1.03 -5.55
CA ALA A 115 12.73 0.06 -5.08
C ALA A 115 13.15 -0.98 -6.14
N ARG A 116 12.60 -0.89 -7.36
CA ARG A 116 12.86 -1.79 -8.48
C ARG A 116 13.14 -0.99 -9.74
N GLU A 117 14.08 -1.46 -10.54
CA GLU A 117 14.36 -0.86 -11.84
C GLU A 117 13.14 -0.96 -12.75
N GLY A 118 12.86 0.10 -13.52
CA GLY A 118 11.64 0.20 -14.34
C GLY A 118 10.38 0.62 -13.58
N GLY A 119 10.44 0.65 -12.24
CA GLY A 119 9.41 1.21 -11.36
C GLY A 119 7.99 0.70 -11.63
N VAL A 120 7.07 1.62 -11.95
CA VAL A 120 5.65 1.29 -12.22
C VAL A 120 5.50 0.29 -13.38
N ASN A 121 6.32 0.42 -14.41
CA ASN A 121 6.30 -0.48 -15.57
C ASN A 121 6.76 -1.89 -15.19
N TYR A 122 7.72 -2.00 -14.28
CA TYR A 122 8.14 -3.29 -13.74
C TYR A 122 7.01 -3.96 -12.96
N VAL A 123 6.31 -3.23 -12.09
CA VAL A 123 5.16 -3.77 -11.34
C VAL A 123 4.09 -4.28 -12.29
N PHE A 124 3.71 -3.46 -13.29
CA PHE A 124 2.71 -3.84 -14.28
C PHE A 124 3.12 -5.10 -15.06
N SER A 125 4.36 -5.14 -15.55
CA SER A 125 4.89 -6.26 -16.32
C SER A 125 5.02 -7.52 -15.47
N LEU A 126 5.41 -7.39 -14.20
CA LEU A 126 5.46 -8.50 -13.27
C LEU A 126 4.06 -9.09 -13.02
N LEU A 127 3.05 -8.26 -12.81
CA LEU A 127 1.69 -8.74 -12.52
C LEU A 127 1.00 -9.37 -13.73
N THR A 128 1.32 -8.91 -14.94
CA THR A 128 0.73 -9.41 -16.20
C THR A 128 1.57 -10.49 -16.87
N GLY A 129 2.84 -10.63 -16.51
CA GLY A 129 3.82 -11.53 -17.16
C GLY A 129 3.96 -12.92 -16.54
N TYR A 130 2.97 -13.36 -15.76
CA TYR A 130 2.87 -14.76 -15.37
C TYR A 130 2.50 -15.60 -16.59
N GLY A 131 3.40 -16.49 -17.00
CA GLY A 131 3.20 -17.39 -18.12
C GLY A 131 3.00 -18.83 -17.65
N ASP A 132 2.14 -19.56 -18.34
CA ASP A 132 1.97 -21.00 -18.14
C ASP A 132 3.10 -21.80 -18.83
N GLU A 133 3.72 -21.20 -19.85
CA GLU A 133 4.82 -21.81 -20.60
C GLU A 133 6.16 -21.55 -19.90
N ILE A 134 6.76 -22.63 -19.41
CA ILE A 134 8.06 -22.61 -18.74
C ILE A 134 9.14 -22.84 -19.81
N PRO A 135 10.11 -21.92 -20.00
CA PRO A 135 11.20 -22.12 -20.95
C PRO A 135 12.02 -23.39 -20.66
N PRO A 136 12.56 -24.05 -21.71
CA PRO A 136 13.39 -25.24 -21.52
C PRO A 136 14.59 -24.96 -20.60
N GLY A 137 14.77 -25.79 -19.56
CA GLY A 137 15.88 -25.67 -18.62
C GLY A 137 15.56 -24.95 -17.30
N VAL A 138 14.38 -24.36 -17.14
CA VAL A 138 13.94 -23.77 -15.87
C VAL A 138 13.32 -24.85 -14.98
N VAL A 139 13.87 -25.05 -13.79
CA VAL A 139 13.35 -26.00 -12.79
C VAL A 139 12.58 -25.22 -11.73
N LEU A 140 11.27 -25.44 -11.64
CA LEU A 140 10.44 -24.85 -10.59
C LEU A 140 10.36 -25.76 -9.36
N GLY A 141 10.65 -25.21 -8.19
CA GLY A 141 10.37 -25.85 -6.91
C GLY A 141 8.88 -25.79 -6.54
N GLN A 142 8.49 -26.54 -5.51
CA GLN A 142 7.09 -26.57 -5.05
C GLN A 142 6.60 -25.20 -4.57
N GLY A 143 5.60 -24.64 -5.27
CA GLY A 143 5.02 -23.34 -4.94
C GLY A 143 5.77 -22.15 -5.53
N GLN A 144 6.73 -22.39 -6.42
CA GLN A 144 7.29 -21.37 -7.28
C GLN A 144 6.52 -21.30 -8.59
N ALA A 145 6.45 -20.11 -9.16
CA ALA A 145 5.87 -19.82 -10.46
C ALA A 145 6.95 -19.24 -11.38
N PHE A 146 6.75 -19.38 -12.68
CA PHE A 146 7.59 -18.72 -13.67
C PHE A 146 7.03 -17.32 -13.99
N ASN A 147 7.92 -16.34 -14.08
CA ASN A 147 7.59 -14.99 -14.52
C ASN A 147 8.75 -14.42 -15.34
N ALA A 148 8.49 -14.00 -16.57
CA ALA A 148 9.53 -13.56 -17.50
C ALA A 148 10.24 -12.26 -17.06
N PHE A 149 9.58 -11.42 -16.25
CA PHE A 149 10.11 -10.13 -15.80
C PHE A 149 10.77 -10.20 -14.42
N PHE A 150 10.59 -11.30 -13.69
CA PHE A 150 11.26 -11.48 -12.41
C PHE A 150 12.72 -11.87 -12.63
N GLU A 151 13.63 -11.29 -11.84
CA GLU A 151 15.05 -11.64 -11.89
C GLU A 151 15.25 -13.14 -11.64
N GLY A 152 15.87 -13.83 -12.59
CA GLY A 152 16.05 -15.28 -12.56
C GLY A 152 14.82 -16.10 -12.95
N GLY A 153 13.72 -15.47 -13.35
CA GLY A 153 12.53 -16.11 -13.91
C GLY A 153 11.65 -16.90 -12.93
N VAL A 154 12.16 -17.22 -11.74
CA VAL A 154 11.49 -18.08 -10.76
C VAL A 154 11.10 -17.27 -9.53
N ILE A 155 9.79 -17.11 -9.31
CA ILE A 155 9.23 -16.32 -8.22
C ILE A 155 8.44 -17.21 -7.24
N SER A 156 8.56 -16.94 -5.93
CA SER A 156 7.80 -17.65 -4.89
C SER A 156 6.38 -17.11 -4.68
N MET A 157 5.94 -16.16 -5.52
CA MET A 157 4.61 -15.57 -5.49
C MET A 157 3.78 -16.18 -6.62
N PRO A 158 2.66 -16.88 -6.33
CA PRO A 158 1.74 -17.34 -7.36
C PRO A 158 1.07 -16.14 -8.05
N PRO A 159 0.49 -16.33 -9.26
CA PRO A 159 -0.22 -15.26 -9.96
C PRO A 159 -1.33 -14.67 -9.07
N PRO A 160 -1.22 -13.38 -8.67
CA PRO A 160 -2.11 -12.81 -7.67
C PRO A 160 -3.44 -12.31 -8.25
N LEU A 161 -3.48 -12.02 -9.55
CA LEU A 161 -4.64 -11.44 -10.23
C LEU A 161 -5.29 -12.45 -11.17
N ARG A 162 -6.63 -12.42 -11.25
CA ARG A 162 -7.45 -13.20 -12.18
C ARG A 162 -8.59 -12.33 -12.70
N ASP A 163 -9.02 -12.55 -13.93
CA ASP A 163 -10.13 -11.79 -14.51
C ASP A 163 -11.40 -11.92 -13.65
N GLY A 164 -12.04 -10.78 -13.37
CA GLY A 164 -13.27 -10.70 -12.58
C GLY A 164 -13.09 -10.92 -11.07
N MET A 165 -11.86 -10.88 -10.55
CA MET A 165 -11.59 -11.14 -9.12
C MET A 165 -12.06 -10.01 -8.19
N VAL A 166 -12.08 -8.77 -8.67
CA VAL A 166 -12.48 -7.57 -7.91
C VAL A 166 -13.70 -6.94 -8.58
N ASN A 167 -14.64 -6.44 -7.79
CA ASN A 167 -15.81 -5.71 -8.31
C ASN A 167 -15.64 -4.21 -8.09
N TYR A 168 -15.34 -3.47 -9.15
CA TYR A 168 -15.21 -2.03 -9.05
C TYR A 168 -16.57 -1.33 -8.87
N PRO A 169 -16.68 -0.32 -7.97
CA PRO A 169 -17.92 0.38 -7.71
C PRO A 169 -18.38 1.26 -8.90
N ASP A 170 -17.46 1.60 -9.80
CA ASP A 170 -17.73 2.40 -11.00
C ASP A 170 -18.18 1.54 -12.20
N GLY A 171 -18.28 0.22 -12.03
CA GLY A 171 -18.69 -0.71 -13.09
C GLY A 171 -17.60 -1.03 -14.12
N THR A 172 -16.34 -0.61 -13.89
CA THR A 172 -15.23 -0.96 -14.77
C THR A 172 -15.02 -2.48 -14.82
N PRO A 173 -14.78 -3.09 -16.00
CA PRO A 173 -14.45 -4.50 -16.08
C PRO A 173 -13.08 -4.78 -15.44
N ALA A 174 -13.06 -5.64 -14.41
CA ALA A 174 -11.85 -6.02 -13.69
C ALA A 174 -11.05 -7.11 -14.43
N THR A 175 -10.47 -6.75 -15.58
CA THR A 175 -9.49 -7.60 -16.26
C THR A 175 -8.14 -7.55 -15.55
N VAL A 176 -7.29 -8.57 -15.74
CA VAL A 176 -5.93 -8.61 -15.14
C VAL A 176 -5.12 -7.38 -15.51
N SER A 177 -5.15 -6.96 -16.77
CA SER A 177 -4.43 -5.76 -17.23
C SER A 177 -4.98 -4.48 -16.60
N GLN A 178 -6.30 -4.36 -16.44
CA GLN A 178 -6.93 -3.20 -15.80
C GLN A 178 -6.58 -3.13 -14.32
N MET A 179 -6.69 -4.24 -13.59
CA MET A 179 -6.30 -4.31 -12.18
C MET A 179 -4.80 -4.06 -11.98
N ALA A 180 -3.95 -4.61 -12.84
CA ALA A 180 -2.51 -4.40 -12.80
C ALA A 180 -2.16 -2.92 -13.05
N LYS A 181 -2.85 -2.25 -13.98
CA LYS A 181 -2.67 -0.82 -14.22
C LYS A 181 -3.07 0.01 -13.00
N ASP A 182 -4.27 -0.23 -12.46
CA ASP A 182 -4.80 0.53 -11.33
C ASP A 182 -3.93 0.36 -10.07
N VAL A 183 -3.49 -0.87 -9.77
CA VAL A 183 -2.63 -1.13 -8.61
C VAL A 183 -1.21 -0.56 -8.79
N ALA A 184 -0.68 -0.57 -10.01
CA ALA A 184 0.63 0.01 -10.30
C ALA A 184 0.60 1.55 -10.15
N GLU A 185 -0.47 2.20 -10.60
CA GLU A 185 -0.68 3.64 -10.39
C GLU A 185 -0.84 3.95 -8.89
N PHE A 186 -1.53 3.09 -8.14
CA PHE A 186 -1.60 3.22 -6.69
C PHE A 186 -0.21 3.15 -6.04
N PHE A 187 0.64 2.20 -6.41
CA PHE A 187 2.01 2.12 -5.88
C PHE A 187 2.92 3.28 -6.33
N ASN A 188 2.64 3.86 -7.50
CA ASN A 188 3.31 5.08 -7.93
C ASN A 188 2.95 6.23 -6.98
N TRP A 189 1.67 6.40 -6.70
CA TRP A 189 1.19 7.42 -5.78
C TRP A 189 1.72 7.22 -4.34
N THR A 190 1.86 5.98 -3.86
CA THR A 190 2.43 5.75 -2.51
C THR A 190 3.87 6.22 -2.37
N LEU A 191 4.65 6.15 -3.46
CA LEU A 191 6.02 6.67 -3.52
C LEU A 191 6.05 8.20 -3.62
N HIS A 192 5.11 8.76 -4.36
CA HIS A 192 5.18 10.11 -4.89
C HIS A 192 3.96 10.96 -4.53
N ARG A 193 3.71 11.06 -3.23
CA ARG A 193 2.51 11.69 -2.68
C ARG A 193 2.36 13.18 -3.03
N ASP A 194 3.49 13.87 -3.22
CA ASP A 194 3.52 15.30 -3.49
C ASP A 194 3.58 15.64 -4.98
N LEU A 195 3.57 14.64 -5.89
CA LEU A 195 3.77 14.89 -7.32
C LEU A 195 2.71 15.82 -7.92
N ASP A 196 1.46 15.72 -7.49
CA ASP A 196 0.41 16.59 -8.01
C ASP A 196 0.62 18.04 -7.55
N ALA A 197 0.96 18.25 -6.29
CA ALA A 197 1.33 19.57 -5.77
C ALA A 197 2.57 20.14 -6.48
N GLN A 198 3.59 19.33 -6.71
CA GLN A 198 4.81 19.73 -7.43
C GLN A 198 4.53 20.09 -8.89
N LYS A 199 3.69 19.32 -9.59
CA LYS A 199 3.28 19.61 -10.97
C LYS A 199 2.48 20.90 -11.07
N GLN A 200 1.61 21.18 -10.10
CA GLN A 200 0.86 22.44 -10.05
C GLN A 200 1.78 23.64 -9.84
N ILE A 201 2.73 23.55 -8.89
CA ILE A 201 3.73 24.60 -8.66
C ILE A 201 4.59 24.81 -9.91
N GLY A 202 5.03 23.74 -10.57
CA GLY A 202 5.80 23.79 -11.81
C GLY A 202 5.02 24.39 -12.99
N ALA A 203 3.72 24.14 -13.08
CA ALA A 203 2.87 24.68 -14.13
C ALA A 203 2.57 26.19 -13.98
N VAL A 204 2.56 26.70 -12.75
CA VAL A 204 2.35 28.14 -12.45
C VAL A 204 3.65 28.95 -12.63
N GLY A 205 4.81 28.29 -12.60
CA GLY A 205 6.13 28.92 -12.69
C GLY A 205 6.66 29.17 -14.13
N VAL A 206 5.83 29.03 -15.17
CA VAL A 206 6.17 29.27 -16.59
C VAL A 206 5.28 30.37 -17.14
#